data_AF-A0A4Q1AEJ2-F1
#
_entry.id   AF-A0A4Q1AEJ2-F1
#
_cell.length_a   1.000
_cell.length_b   1.000
_cell.length_c   1.000
_cell.angle_alpha   90.00
_cell.angle_beta   90.00
_cell.angle_gamma   90.00
#
_symmetry.space_group_name_H-M   'P 1'
#
loop_
_entity.id
_entity.type
_entity.pdbx_description
1 polymer ?
#
loop_
_entity_poly.entity_id
_entity_poly.type
_entity_poly.pdbx_seq_one_letter_code
_entity_poly.pdbx_strand_id
1 'polypeptide(L)'
;MQLHHYDPYYKFYLYSEDSNDMHKEKAEKGLEIPFGSTIKKPPLEQCKDDEIPIFENNQWKIVKDGFWRPTWIEINYDAGRKMNTFVFLEPNIYDFMHYPSMPQLCSSALVGTRIYQSLIVINKKFSQCIEMHRSIFQGNGNNILFSPIKESNIFEPSLIYEFKTEMETIIFIMRRVLDSLVQLTDLMVNFASFEKTKKLSCESIGSIFSPKLKSSIIKDIIIGNDIYEKDRTKFLEILNNLFNGYKHSLMHDESFNQIEVKFPTFVGFLVKYANHKEMIQYHNHNAYHIMMGFQDCVGRILRNQNLYRKLKN
;
A
#
# COMPACT_ATOMS: atom_id res chain seq x y z
N MET A 1 11.17 -31.87 -22.63
CA MET A 1 12.09 -32.34 -21.56
C MET A 1 11.62 -31.71 -20.27
N GLN A 2 11.67 -32.40 -19.13
CA GLN A 2 11.16 -31.83 -17.89
C GLN A 2 12.27 -31.10 -17.13
N LEU A 3 11.99 -29.86 -16.73
CA LEU A 3 12.82 -29.10 -15.79
C LEU A 3 12.20 -29.21 -14.41
N HIS A 4 13.05 -29.44 -13.42
CA HIS A 4 12.68 -29.51 -12.01
C HIS A 4 13.29 -28.30 -11.29
N HIS A 5 12.43 -27.45 -10.76
CA HIS A 5 12.79 -26.22 -10.07
C HIS A 5 12.97 -26.47 -8.58
N TYR A 6 13.96 -25.81 -7.98
CA TYR A 6 14.23 -25.85 -6.56
C TYR A 6 14.54 -24.45 -6.01
N ASP A 7 14.27 -24.25 -4.73
CA ASP A 7 14.54 -22.98 -4.07
C ASP A 7 16.03 -22.61 -4.17
N PRO A 8 16.42 -21.42 -4.64
CA PRO A 8 17.82 -21.10 -4.83
C PRO A 8 18.67 -21.10 -3.56
N TYR A 9 18.07 -20.90 -2.38
CA TYR A 9 18.81 -20.84 -1.11
C TYR A 9 18.71 -22.16 -0.36
N TYR A 10 17.49 -22.60 -0.03
CA TYR A 10 17.21 -23.81 0.72
C TYR A 10 17.26 -25.09 -0.12
N LYS A 11 17.28 -24.96 -1.45
CA LYS A 11 17.42 -26.07 -2.42
C LYS A 11 16.28 -27.08 -2.43
N PHE A 12 15.20 -26.87 -1.69
CA PHE A 12 14.07 -27.79 -1.71
C PHE A 12 13.31 -27.71 -3.03
N TYR A 13 12.78 -28.85 -3.48
CA TYR A 13 12.00 -28.95 -4.71
C TYR A 13 10.74 -28.08 -4.67
N LEU A 14 10.47 -27.33 -5.75
CA LEU A 14 9.33 -26.44 -5.89
C LEU A 14 8.25 -27.04 -6.81
N TYR A 15 8.58 -27.21 -8.09
CA TYR A 15 7.67 -27.72 -9.11
C TYR A 15 8.46 -28.22 -10.33
N SER A 16 7.75 -28.82 -11.28
CA SER A 16 8.30 -29.24 -12.56
C SER A 16 7.52 -28.60 -13.70
N GLU A 17 8.20 -28.28 -14.79
CA GLU A 17 7.59 -27.78 -16.01
C GLU A 17 8.15 -28.50 -17.24
N ASP A 18 7.34 -28.59 -18.28
CA ASP A 18 7.79 -29.10 -19.57
C ASP A 18 8.43 -27.98 -20.38
N SER A 19 9.71 -28.17 -20.71
CA SER A 19 10.44 -27.30 -21.62
C SER A 19 10.52 -27.92 -23.01
N ASN A 20 9.94 -27.22 -23.99
CA ASN A 20 9.95 -27.58 -25.40
C ASN A 20 11.09 -26.93 -26.19
N ASP A 21 11.64 -25.82 -25.68
CA ASP A 21 12.59 -24.96 -26.41
C ASP A 21 14.06 -25.19 -26.01
N MET A 22 14.33 -26.15 -25.12
CA MET A 22 15.70 -26.44 -24.67
C MET A 22 16.42 -27.50 -25.51
N HIS A 23 17.67 -27.21 -25.85
CA HIS A 23 18.57 -28.19 -26.47
C HIS A 23 19.00 -29.26 -25.47
N LYS A 24 18.47 -30.48 -25.65
CA LYS A 24 18.68 -31.63 -24.76
C LYS A 24 20.16 -31.92 -24.46
N GLU A 25 21.04 -31.91 -25.48
CA GLU A 25 22.48 -32.18 -25.31
C GLU A 25 23.22 -31.12 -24.49
N LYS A 26 22.78 -29.86 -24.54
CA LYS A 26 23.36 -28.78 -23.75
C LYS A 26 22.86 -28.83 -22.32
N ALA A 27 21.57 -29.09 -22.12
CA ALA A 27 20.96 -29.29 -20.82
C ALA A 27 21.59 -30.47 -20.06
N GLU A 28 21.87 -31.59 -20.73
CA GLU A 28 22.56 -32.74 -20.12
C GLU A 28 23.98 -32.40 -19.63
N LYS A 29 24.62 -31.38 -20.22
CA LYS A 29 25.92 -30.83 -19.79
C LYS A 29 25.77 -29.70 -18.75
N GLY A 30 24.56 -29.41 -18.28
CA GLY A 30 24.29 -28.33 -17.33
C GLY A 30 24.29 -26.93 -17.95
N LEU A 31 24.28 -26.81 -19.27
CA LEU A 31 24.26 -25.54 -20.00
C LEU A 31 22.83 -25.17 -20.37
N GLU A 32 22.55 -23.86 -20.43
CA GLU A 32 21.22 -23.32 -20.79
C GLU A 32 20.09 -23.73 -19.84
N ILE A 33 20.42 -24.23 -18.64
CA ILE A 33 19.46 -24.49 -17.58
C ILE A 33 19.28 -23.21 -16.74
N PRO A 34 18.04 -22.77 -16.48
CA PRO A 34 17.78 -21.66 -15.57
C PRO A 34 18.42 -21.89 -14.19
N PHE A 35 18.89 -20.80 -13.57
CA PHE A 35 19.42 -20.89 -12.21
C PHE A 35 18.31 -21.33 -11.25
N GLY A 36 18.61 -22.31 -10.39
CA GLY A 36 17.61 -22.91 -9.51
C GLY A 36 16.83 -24.07 -10.15
N SER A 37 17.32 -24.65 -11.25
CA SER A 37 16.64 -25.76 -11.92
C SER A 37 17.60 -26.91 -12.27
N THR A 38 17.05 -28.09 -12.51
CA THR A 38 17.80 -29.28 -12.95
C THR A 38 16.93 -30.20 -13.82
N ILE A 39 17.56 -31.00 -14.68
CA ILE A 39 16.89 -32.06 -15.43
C ILE A 39 16.78 -33.38 -14.66
N LYS A 40 17.44 -33.46 -13.49
CA LYS A 40 17.41 -34.68 -12.66
C LYS A 40 16.05 -34.75 -11.97
N LYS A 41 15.33 -35.86 -12.14
CA LYS A 41 14.02 -36.05 -11.52
C LYS A 41 14.15 -36.12 -9.98
N PRO A 42 13.34 -35.35 -9.22
CA PRO A 42 13.30 -35.45 -7.77
C PRO A 42 12.70 -36.80 -7.33
N PRO A 43 13.22 -37.44 -6.27
CA PRO A 43 12.74 -38.72 -5.76
C PRO A 43 11.47 -38.56 -4.90
N LEU A 44 10.44 -37.90 -5.42
CA LEU A 44 9.19 -37.61 -4.68
C LEU A 44 8.49 -38.89 -4.18
N GLU A 45 8.59 -39.98 -4.93
CA GLU A 45 8.02 -41.29 -4.59
C GLU A 45 8.67 -41.94 -3.36
N GLN A 46 9.85 -41.46 -2.95
CA GLN A 46 10.61 -41.97 -1.79
C GLN A 46 10.43 -41.11 -0.54
N CYS A 47 9.76 -39.96 -0.64
CA CYS A 47 9.54 -39.04 0.48
C CYS A 47 8.38 -39.51 1.34
N LYS A 48 8.56 -39.45 2.67
CA LYS A 48 7.46 -39.49 3.63
C LYS A 48 6.75 -38.13 3.72
N ASP A 49 5.60 -38.11 4.40
CA ASP A 49 4.79 -36.89 4.59
C ASP A 49 5.54 -35.73 5.26
N ASP A 50 6.55 -36.01 6.09
CA ASP A 50 7.38 -35.01 6.77
C ASP A 50 8.74 -34.77 6.10
N GLU A 51 8.92 -35.20 4.86
CA GLU A 51 10.18 -35.13 4.12
C GLU A 51 10.05 -34.38 2.79
N ILE A 52 11.13 -33.75 2.36
CA ILE A 52 11.20 -33.01 1.08
C ILE A 52 12.56 -33.23 0.39
N PRO A 53 12.61 -33.37 -0.95
CA PRO A 53 13.87 -33.42 -1.68
C PRO A 53 14.55 -32.05 -1.71
N ILE A 54 15.86 -32.02 -1.44
CA ILE A 54 16.74 -30.87 -1.68
C ILE A 54 17.80 -31.21 -2.74
N PHE A 55 18.18 -30.24 -3.56
CA PHE A 55 19.19 -30.42 -4.61
C PHE A 55 20.56 -29.86 -4.18
N GLU A 56 21.49 -30.74 -3.84
CA GLU A 56 22.82 -30.39 -3.34
C GLU A 56 23.89 -31.26 -4.00
N ASN A 57 25.06 -30.69 -4.31
CA ASN A 57 26.18 -31.40 -4.94
C ASN A 57 25.75 -32.19 -6.19
N ASN A 58 24.89 -31.57 -7.01
CA ASN A 58 24.35 -32.15 -8.23
C ASN A 58 23.50 -33.43 -8.00
N GLN A 59 22.91 -33.61 -6.81
CA GLN A 59 22.07 -34.77 -6.49
C GLN A 59 20.87 -34.36 -5.61
N TRP A 60 19.79 -35.14 -5.71
CA TRP A 60 18.67 -35.01 -4.79
C TRP A 60 18.95 -35.77 -3.50
N LYS A 61 18.71 -35.12 -2.37
CA LYS A 61 18.75 -35.73 -1.03
C LYS A 61 17.40 -35.51 -0.37
N ILE A 62 16.91 -36.51 0.35
CA ILE A 62 15.66 -36.39 1.10
C ILE A 62 16.02 -35.95 2.52
N VAL A 63 15.36 -34.90 2.99
CA VAL A 63 15.55 -34.36 4.35
C VAL A 63 14.20 -34.12 5.00
N LYS A 64 14.16 -34.00 6.33
CA LYS A 64 12.95 -33.57 7.04
C LYS A 64 12.54 -32.17 6.60
N ASP A 65 11.25 -32.00 6.35
CA ASP A 65 10.68 -30.73 5.95
C ASP A 65 10.47 -29.81 7.17
N GLY A 66 11.49 -29.01 7.46
CA GLY A 66 11.46 -27.96 8.48
C GLY A 66 11.67 -26.56 7.89
N PHE A 67 11.55 -26.40 6.57
CA PHE A 67 11.86 -25.14 5.91
C PHE A 67 10.78 -24.10 6.21
N TRP A 68 11.24 -22.90 6.58
CA TRP A 68 10.34 -21.77 6.78
C TRP A 68 9.68 -21.40 5.46
N ARG A 69 8.35 -21.35 5.47
CA ARG A 69 7.53 -20.89 4.34
C ARG A 69 6.69 -19.71 4.81
N PRO A 70 6.81 -18.53 4.17
CA PRO A 70 6.00 -17.38 4.55
C PRO A 70 4.52 -17.64 4.28
N THR A 71 3.66 -17.11 5.15
CA THR A 71 2.20 -17.13 4.94
C THR A 71 1.75 -15.76 4.47
N TRP A 72 0.81 -15.73 3.53
CA TRP A 72 0.34 -14.51 2.88
C TRP A 72 -1.17 -14.39 2.99
N ILE A 73 -1.66 -13.17 3.11
CA ILE A 73 -3.07 -12.82 2.95
C ILE A 73 -3.19 -11.64 2.00
N GLU A 74 -4.01 -11.78 0.97
CA GLU A 74 -4.35 -10.67 0.09
C GLU A 74 -5.46 -9.82 0.72
N ILE A 75 -5.25 -8.51 0.75
CA ILE A 75 -6.19 -7.53 1.27
C ILE A 75 -6.61 -6.63 0.11
N ASN A 76 -7.91 -6.63 -0.17
CA ASN A 76 -8.56 -5.76 -1.14
C ASN A 76 -9.47 -4.75 -0.41
N TYR A 77 -9.65 -3.56 -0.99
CA TYR A 77 -10.53 -2.52 -0.45
C TYR A 77 -11.68 -2.26 -1.41
N ASP A 78 -12.89 -2.24 -0.86
CA ASP A 78 -14.11 -1.87 -1.56
C ASP A 78 -14.76 -0.68 -0.84
N ALA A 79 -14.91 0.43 -1.57
CA ALA A 79 -15.66 1.61 -1.12
C ALA A 79 -17.15 1.35 -0.85
N GLY A 80 -17.70 0.19 -1.23
CA GLY A 80 -19.11 -0.15 -1.03
C GLY A 80 -20.05 0.51 -2.04
N ARG A 81 -19.50 1.07 -3.12
CA ARG A 81 -20.24 1.64 -4.26
C ARG A 81 -19.56 1.31 -5.58
N LYS A 82 -20.35 1.30 -6.65
CA LYS A 82 -19.87 0.92 -7.99
C LYS A 82 -18.82 1.92 -8.49
N MET A 83 -17.76 1.40 -9.11
CA MET A 83 -16.65 2.19 -9.65
C MET A 83 -17.07 3.28 -10.65
N ASN A 84 -18.13 3.04 -11.44
CA ASN A 84 -18.66 4.03 -12.38
C ASN A 84 -19.34 5.25 -11.71
N THR A 85 -19.49 5.24 -10.39
CA THR A 85 -19.94 6.40 -9.59
C THR A 85 -18.78 7.30 -9.15
N PHE A 86 -17.54 6.95 -9.51
CA PHE A 86 -16.39 7.80 -9.24
C PHE A 86 -16.52 9.14 -9.96
N VAL A 87 -16.34 10.21 -9.20
CA VAL A 87 -16.20 11.59 -9.68
C VAL A 87 -14.99 12.18 -8.98
N PHE A 88 -14.30 13.15 -9.57
CA PHE A 88 -13.18 13.81 -8.88
C PHE A 88 -13.68 14.63 -7.69
N LEU A 89 -12.84 14.79 -6.66
CA LEU A 89 -13.20 15.60 -5.49
C LEU A 89 -13.34 17.07 -5.87
N GLU A 90 -14.47 17.67 -5.54
CA GLU A 90 -14.67 19.11 -5.60
C GLU A 90 -14.80 19.64 -4.16
N PRO A 91 -13.68 19.93 -3.47
CA PRO A 91 -13.72 20.36 -2.09
C PRO A 91 -14.32 21.76 -1.98
N ASN A 92 -15.05 22.02 -0.90
CA ASN A 92 -15.48 23.38 -0.55
C ASN A 92 -14.51 23.95 0.49
N ILE A 93 -13.84 25.07 0.17
CA ILE A 93 -12.88 25.70 1.09
C ILE A 93 -13.49 26.04 2.44
N TYR A 94 -14.78 26.41 2.48
CA TYR A 94 -15.44 26.80 3.72
C TYR A 94 -15.50 25.67 4.74
N ASP A 95 -15.55 24.41 4.32
CA ASP A 95 -15.54 23.25 5.22
C ASP A 95 -14.28 23.19 6.10
N PHE A 96 -13.20 23.85 5.69
CA PHE A 96 -11.91 23.82 6.36
C PHE A 96 -11.56 25.09 7.16
N MET A 97 -12.45 26.08 7.24
CA MET A 97 -12.14 27.42 7.78
C MET A 97 -12.70 27.67 9.20
N HIS A 98 -13.11 26.62 9.91
CA HIS A 98 -13.89 26.74 11.15
C HIS A 98 -13.19 26.24 12.42
N TYR A 99 -11.86 26.17 12.40
CA TYR A 99 -11.08 25.63 13.53
C TYR A 99 -10.38 26.74 14.30
N PRO A 100 -10.22 26.61 15.63
CA PRO A 100 -9.41 27.54 16.38
C PRO A 100 -7.94 27.46 15.93
N SER A 101 -7.28 28.61 15.86
CA SER A 101 -5.84 28.69 15.54
C SER A 101 -5.00 28.47 16.80
N MET A 102 -3.82 27.88 16.65
CA MET A 102 -2.84 27.83 17.74
C MET A 102 -2.29 29.23 17.97
N PRO A 103 -2.49 29.85 19.15
CA PRO A 103 -2.01 31.20 19.40
C PRO A 103 -0.49 31.30 19.15
N GLN A 104 -0.09 32.31 18.37
CA GLN A 104 1.32 32.63 18.03
C GLN A 104 2.10 31.55 17.24
N LEU A 105 1.48 30.43 16.87
CA LEU A 105 2.19 29.30 16.25
C LEU A 105 1.66 28.91 14.87
N CYS A 106 0.34 28.74 14.75
CA CYS A 106 -0.24 28.12 13.55
C CYS A 106 -1.64 28.65 13.27
N SER A 107 -1.81 29.22 12.07
CA SER A 107 -3.13 29.59 11.55
C SER A 107 -3.83 28.35 10.99
N SER A 108 -4.94 27.97 11.62
CA SER A 108 -5.78 26.85 11.17
C SER A 108 -6.37 27.08 9.78
N ALA A 109 -6.60 28.34 9.38
CA ALA A 109 -7.06 28.68 8.03
C ALA A 109 -6.01 28.35 6.95
N LEU A 110 -4.72 28.50 7.26
CA LEU A 110 -3.63 28.09 6.35
C LEU A 110 -3.56 26.56 6.25
N VAL A 111 -3.77 25.85 7.36
CA VAL A 111 -3.88 24.38 7.34
C VAL A 111 -5.08 23.95 6.50
N GLY A 112 -6.24 24.60 6.65
CA GLY A 112 -7.43 24.35 5.85
C GLY A 112 -7.21 24.58 4.35
N THR A 113 -6.57 25.70 4.00
CA THR A 113 -6.16 26.00 2.62
C THR A 113 -5.23 24.93 2.06
N ARG A 114 -4.27 24.46 2.86
CA ARG A 114 -3.34 23.40 2.46
C ARG A 114 -4.05 22.06 2.24
N ILE A 115 -5.04 21.72 3.07
CA ILE A 115 -5.87 20.53 2.88
C ILE A 115 -6.62 20.65 1.55
N TYR A 116 -7.34 21.76 1.34
CA TYR A 116 -8.06 22.03 0.10
C TYR A 116 -7.19 21.85 -1.15
N GLN A 117 -5.99 22.47 -1.17
CA GLN A 117 -5.05 22.33 -2.27
C GLN A 117 -4.55 20.90 -2.43
N SER A 118 -4.29 20.19 -1.34
CA SER A 118 -3.87 18.78 -1.36
C SER A 118 -4.91 17.87 -2.01
N LEU A 119 -6.21 18.13 -1.79
CA LEU A 119 -7.29 17.38 -2.43
C LEU A 119 -7.28 17.57 -3.96
N ILE A 120 -7.04 18.80 -4.44
CA ILE A 120 -6.90 19.08 -5.87
C ILE A 120 -5.66 18.42 -6.46
N VAL A 121 -4.53 18.45 -5.73
CA VAL A 121 -3.29 17.78 -6.15
C VAL A 121 -3.48 16.27 -6.26
N ILE A 122 -4.22 15.65 -5.33
CA ILE A 122 -4.57 14.23 -5.40
C ILE A 122 -5.36 13.93 -6.68
N ASN A 123 -6.38 14.73 -7.02
CA ASN A 123 -7.14 14.54 -8.27
C ASN A 123 -6.23 14.64 -9.50
N LYS A 124 -5.36 15.66 -9.55
CA LYS A 124 -4.43 15.86 -10.66
C LYS A 124 -3.52 14.65 -10.83
N LYS A 125 -2.87 14.21 -9.75
CA LYS A 125 -1.96 13.06 -9.77
C LYS A 125 -2.68 11.77 -10.14
N PHE A 126 -3.88 11.55 -9.62
CA PHE A 126 -4.66 10.36 -9.97
C PHE A 126 -5.02 10.33 -11.45
N SER A 127 -5.41 11.48 -12.03
CA SER A 127 -5.64 11.60 -13.48
C SER A 127 -4.36 11.28 -14.28
N GLN A 128 -3.21 11.80 -13.85
CA GLN A 128 -1.91 11.48 -14.47
C GLN A 128 -1.60 9.98 -14.38
N CYS A 129 -1.84 9.33 -13.24
CA CYS A 129 -1.65 7.89 -13.09
C CYS A 129 -2.54 7.06 -14.02
N ILE A 130 -3.78 7.50 -14.28
CA ILE A 130 -4.67 6.83 -15.24
C ILE A 130 -4.08 6.89 -16.66
N GLU A 131 -3.57 8.05 -17.07
CA GLU A 131 -2.95 8.19 -18.39
C GLU A 131 -1.63 7.40 -18.51
N MET A 132 -0.79 7.43 -17.47
CA MET A 132 0.44 6.62 -17.42
C MET A 132 0.12 5.13 -17.49
N HIS A 133 -0.88 4.65 -16.74
CA HIS A 133 -1.34 3.26 -16.78
C HIS A 133 -1.74 2.84 -18.19
N ARG A 134 -2.58 3.64 -18.88
CA ARG A 134 -2.96 3.37 -20.28
C ARG A 134 -1.73 3.30 -21.19
N SER A 135 -0.80 4.24 -21.05
CA SER A 135 0.41 4.31 -21.87
C SER A 135 1.32 3.09 -21.65
N ILE A 136 1.49 2.63 -20.40
CA ILE A 136 2.23 1.41 -20.07
C ILE A 136 1.68 0.21 -20.85
N PHE A 137 0.35 0.03 -20.86
CA PHE A 137 -0.31 -1.07 -21.58
C PHE A 137 -0.37 -0.88 -23.11
N GLN A 138 -0.03 0.30 -23.62
CA GLN A 138 0.21 0.55 -25.04
C GLN A 138 1.65 0.24 -25.46
N GLY A 139 2.49 -0.28 -24.56
CA GLY A 139 3.87 -0.67 -24.84
C GLY A 139 4.93 0.37 -24.45
N ASN A 140 4.52 1.50 -23.86
CA ASN A 140 5.42 2.59 -23.49
C ASN A 140 6.03 2.46 -22.08
N GLY A 141 5.82 1.32 -21.39
CA GLY A 141 6.21 1.17 -19.98
C GLY A 141 7.72 1.32 -19.71
N ASN A 142 8.55 0.92 -20.68
CA ASN A 142 10.01 1.02 -20.61
C ASN A 142 10.55 2.33 -21.18
N ASN A 143 9.69 3.29 -21.53
CA ASN A 143 10.14 4.58 -22.02
C ASN A 143 10.92 5.30 -20.93
N ILE A 144 12.16 5.63 -21.26
CA ILE A 144 13.06 6.44 -20.45
C ILE A 144 12.46 7.83 -20.28
N LEU A 145 12.38 8.30 -19.04
CA LEU A 145 11.79 9.61 -18.72
C LEU A 145 12.82 10.73 -18.69
N PHE A 146 14.00 10.46 -18.14
CA PHE A 146 15.05 11.45 -18.01
C PHE A 146 16.41 10.78 -17.86
N SER A 147 17.38 11.27 -18.63
CA SER A 147 18.80 10.94 -18.46
C SER A 147 19.61 12.23 -18.34
N PRO A 148 20.29 12.48 -17.20
CA PRO A 148 21.14 13.66 -17.06
C PRO A 148 22.41 13.57 -17.93
N ILE A 149 22.76 12.38 -18.44
CA ILE A 149 23.97 12.15 -19.24
C ILE A 149 23.57 11.37 -20.50
N LYS A 150 23.56 12.06 -21.65
CA LYS A 150 23.43 11.39 -22.96
C LYS A 150 24.56 10.36 -23.09
N GLU A 151 24.21 9.13 -23.49
CA GLU A 151 25.13 8.03 -23.84
C GLU A 151 25.70 7.17 -22.69
N SER A 152 25.18 7.30 -21.46
CA SER A 152 25.54 6.35 -20.39
C SER A 152 24.54 5.18 -20.33
N ASN A 153 25.03 3.93 -20.30
CA ASN A 153 24.23 2.72 -20.05
C ASN A 153 23.80 2.66 -18.56
N ILE A 154 23.08 3.67 -18.09
CA ILE A 154 22.56 3.73 -16.72
C ILE A 154 21.13 3.19 -16.73
N PHE A 155 20.74 2.51 -15.66
CA PHE A 155 19.33 2.16 -15.41
C PHE A 155 18.53 3.46 -15.25
N GLU A 156 17.94 3.92 -16.35
CA GLU A 156 17.19 5.16 -16.39
C GLU A 156 15.74 4.93 -15.90
N PRO A 157 15.15 5.91 -15.20
CA PRO A 157 13.79 5.78 -14.70
C PRO A 157 12.81 5.62 -15.87
N SER A 158 12.02 4.56 -15.83
CA SER A 158 11.01 4.27 -16.83
C SER A 158 9.64 4.84 -16.43
N LEU A 159 8.71 4.89 -17.38
CA LEU A 159 7.32 5.26 -17.12
C LEU A 159 6.66 4.41 -16.02
N ILE A 160 7.01 3.12 -15.93
CA ILE A 160 6.56 2.25 -14.82
C ILE A 160 7.02 2.78 -13.46
N TYR A 161 8.26 3.29 -13.38
CA TYR A 161 8.81 3.83 -12.15
C TYR A 161 8.13 5.13 -11.70
N GLU A 162 7.90 6.06 -12.63
CA GLU A 162 7.15 7.27 -12.33
C GLU A 162 5.71 6.96 -11.93
N PHE A 163 5.04 6.04 -12.63
CA PHE A 163 3.69 5.59 -12.27
C PHE A 163 3.63 5.09 -10.81
N LYS A 164 4.54 4.22 -10.40
CA LYS A 164 4.59 3.69 -9.03
C LYS A 164 4.86 4.77 -7.99
N THR A 165 5.83 5.64 -8.25
CA THR A 165 6.19 6.76 -7.38
C THR A 165 5.02 7.73 -7.20
N GLU A 166 4.28 8.01 -8.28
CA GLU A 166 3.11 8.88 -8.25
C GLU A 166 1.95 8.26 -7.46
N MET A 167 1.72 6.95 -7.60
CA MET A 167 0.75 6.21 -6.80
C MET A 167 1.11 6.26 -5.30
N GLU A 168 2.35 6.02 -4.92
CA GLU A 168 2.78 6.15 -3.51
C GLU A 168 2.60 7.56 -2.97
N THR A 169 2.92 8.56 -3.80
CA THR A 169 2.75 9.97 -3.47
C THR A 169 1.29 10.31 -3.18
N ILE A 170 0.33 9.75 -3.93
CA ILE A 170 -1.10 9.93 -3.65
C ILE A 170 -1.45 9.43 -2.24
N ILE A 171 -1.02 8.22 -1.87
CA ILE A 171 -1.27 7.65 -0.54
C ILE A 171 -0.63 8.50 0.56
N PHE A 172 0.60 8.98 0.33
CA PHE A 172 1.28 9.89 1.26
C PHE A 172 0.47 11.19 1.49
N ILE A 173 -0.02 11.83 0.41
CA ILE A 173 -0.80 13.07 0.52
C ILE A 173 -2.16 12.80 1.19
N MET A 174 -2.84 11.70 0.86
CA MET A 174 -4.08 11.29 1.53
C MET A 174 -3.87 11.12 3.04
N ARG A 175 -2.80 10.40 3.42
CA ARG A 175 -2.42 10.22 4.82
C ARG A 175 -2.20 11.56 5.51
N ARG A 176 -1.45 12.47 4.87
CA ARG A 176 -1.17 13.80 5.43
C ARG A 176 -2.44 14.62 5.64
N VAL A 177 -3.37 14.59 4.69
CA VAL A 177 -4.68 15.26 4.81
C VAL A 177 -5.45 14.75 6.03
N LEU A 178 -5.54 13.43 6.19
CA LEU A 178 -6.27 12.84 7.31
C LEU A 178 -5.60 13.12 8.66
N ASP A 179 -4.27 13.08 8.72
CA ASP A 179 -3.53 13.45 9.93
C ASP A 179 -3.79 14.92 10.30
N SER A 180 -3.82 15.83 9.32
CA SER A 180 -4.20 17.22 9.56
C SER A 180 -5.66 17.37 10.04
N LEU A 181 -6.60 16.59 9.49
CA LEU A 181 -7.98 16.59 9.98
C LEU A 181 -8.09 16.06 11.42
N VAL A 182 -7.30 15.06 11.81
CA VAL A 182 -7.22 14.59 13.19
C VAL A 182 -6.73 15.70 14.13
N GLN A 183 -5.63 16.36 13.76
CA GLN A 183 -5.08 17.46 14.56
C GLN A 183 -6.06 18.64 14.68
N LEU A 184 -6.70 19.04 13.58
CA LEU A 184 -7.73 20.09 13.60
C LEU A 184 -8.94 19.70 14.46
N THR A 185 -9.34 18.42 14.44
CA THR A 185 -10.41 17.91 15.31
C THR A 185 -10.01 17.99 16.78
N ASP A 186 -8.78 17.61 17.12
CA ASP A 186 -8.27 17.70 18.49
C ASP A 186 -8.24 19.16 18.97
N LEU A 187 -7.74 20.09 18.15
CA LEU A 187 -7.81 21.52 18.47
C LEU A 187 -9.24 22.00 18.70
N MET A 188 -10.17 21.63 17.82
CA MET A 188 -11.58 22.02 17.93
C MET A 188 -12.21 21.54 19.25
N VAL A 189 -11.90 20.31 19.65
CA VAL A 189 -12.49 19.68 20.84
C VAL A 189 -11.80 20.15 22.12
N ASN A 190 -10.47 20.22 22.12
CA ASN A 190 -9.65 20.33 23.32
C ASN A 190 -8.89 21.66 23.40
N PHE A 191 -9.38 22.73 22.76
CA PHE A 191 -8.67 24.01 22.68
C PHE A 191 -8.18 24.55 24.05
N ALA A 192 -9.04 24.53 25.08
CA ALA A 192 -8.68 24.98 26.42
C ALA A 192 -7.55 24.12 27.05
N SER A 193 -7.56 22.81 26.79
CA SER A 193 -6.50 21.92 27.26
C SER A 193 -5.19 22.16 26.50
N PHE A 194 -5.27 22.36 25.19
CA PHE A 194 -4.12 22.78 24.38
C PHE A 194 -3.54 24.09 24.88
N GLU A 195 -4.37 25.09 25.20
CA GLU A 195 -3.88 26.37 25.71
C GLU A 195 -3.12 26.21 27.03
N LYS A 196 -3.57 25.32 27.92
CA LYS A 196 -2.89 25.06 29.19
C LYS A 196 -1.57 24.28 29.01
N THR A 197 -1.55 23.28 28.12
CA THR A 197 -0.47 22.28 28.06
C THR A 197 0.49 22.47 26.89
N LYS A 198 0.06 23.23 25.88
CA LYS A 198 0.69 23.38 24.55
C LYS A 198 0.93 22.06 23.84
N LYS A 199 0.09 21.04 24.12
CA LYS A 199 0.19 19.71 23.54
C LYS A 199 -1.12 19.30 22.89
N LEU A 200 -1.00 18.64 21.73
CA LEU A 200 -2.09 17.88 21.15
C LEU A 200 -2.19 16.52 21.84
N SER A 201 -3.41 16.04 22.00
CA SER A 201 -3.71 14.70 22.49
C SER A 201 -3.65 13.66 21.38
N CYS A 202 -3.94 14.05 20.13
CA CYS A 202 -3.96 13.18 18.95
C CYS A 202 -3.26 13.86 17.77
N GLU A 203 -2.17 13.25 17.28
CA GLU A 203 -1.33 13.83 16.22
C GLU A 203 -1.55 13.22 14.83
N SER A 204 -2.17 12.04 14.73
CA SER A 204 -2.33 11.32 13.46
C SER A 204 -3.45 10.29 13.51
N ILE A 205 -3.87 9.76 12.36
CA ILE A 205 -4.78 8.60 12.29
C ILE A 205 -4.15 7.37 12.97
N GLY A 206 -2.81 7.25 12.97
CA GLY A 206 -2.11 6.18 13.67
C GLY A 206 -2.34 6.23 15.18
N SER A 207 -2.42 7.44 15.74
CA SER A 207 -2.73 7.66 17.17
C SER A 207 -4.15 7.23 17.52
N ILE A 208 -5.10 7.37 16.58
CA ILE A 208 -6.50 6.96 16.76
C ILE A 208 -6.64 5.44 16.93
N PHE A 209 -5.80 4.68 16.23
CA PHE A 209 -5.74 3.22 16.34
C PHE A 209 -4.86 2.71 17.48
N SER A 210 -4.19 3.60 18.22
CA SER A 210 -3.34 3.21 19.35
C SER A 210 -4.18 2.57 20.47
N PRO A 211 -3.77 1.41 21.02
CA PRO A 211 -4.42 0.81 22.19
C PRO A 211 -4.40 1.72 23.43
N LYS A 212 -3.46 2.67 23.47
CA LYS A 212 -3.30 3.62 24.58
C LYS A 212 -4.35 4.72 24.57
N LEU A 213 -4.98 4.99 23.42
CA LEU A 213 -6.04 6.00 23.32
C LEU A 213 -7.35 5.40 23.82
N LYS A 214 -7.74 5.75 25.05
CA LYS A 214 -9.09 5.47 25.56
C LYS A 214 -10.13 6.13 24.64
N SER A 215 -11.36 5.60 24.64
CA SER A 215 -12.48 6.20 23.90
C SER A 215 -12.51 7.71 24.15
N SER A 216 -12.40 8.48 23.07
CA SER A 216 -12.34 9.93 23.12
C SER A 216 -13.30 10.48 22.09
N ILE A 217 -13.86 11.66 22.37
CA ILE A 217 -14.75 12.34 21.43
C ILE A 217 -14.06 12.61 20.07
N ILE A 218 -12.73 12.73 20.04
CA ILE A 218 -11.96 12.84 18.79
C ILE A 218 -12.06 11.53 18.01
N LYS A 219 -11.83 10.39 18.66
CA LYS A 219 -11.98 9.07 18.03
C LYS A 219 -13.41 8.87 17.52
N ASP A 220 -14.39 9.30 18.29
CA ASP A 220 -15.81 9.21 17.91
C ASP A 220 -16.13 10.07 16.68
N ILE A 221 -15.58 11.28 16.57
CA ILE A 221 -15.73 12.13 15.38
C ILE A 221 -15.02 11.50 14.17
N ILE A 222 -13.80 10.98 14.35
CA ILE A 222 -12.95 10.49 13.26
C ILE A 222 -13.38 9.11 12.74
N ILE A 223 -13.70 8.14 13.61
CA ILE A 223 -14.11 6.78 13.23
C ILE A 223 -15.63 6.63 13.19
N GLY A 224 -16.35 7.43 13.98
CA GLY A 224 -17.79 7.32 14.17
C GLY A 224 -18.17 6.45 15.37
N ASN A 225 -19.40 6.63 15.84
CA ASN A 225 -20.03 5.86 16.91
C ASN A 225 -21.56 5.88 16.69
N ASP A 226 -22.38 5.75 17.73
CA ASP A 226 -23.84 5.79 17.57
C ASP A 226 -24.39 7.21 17.31
N ILE A 227 -23.60 8.26 17.57
CA ILE A 227 -23.93 9.66 17.34
C ILE A 227 -23.33 10.14 16.00
N TYR A 228 -22.08 9.76 15.72
CA TYR A 228 -21.31 10.19 14.55
C TYR A 228 -21.29 9.11 13.47
N GLU A 229 -21.35 9.51 12.21
CA GLU A 229 -21.34 8.59 11.06
C GLU A 229 -20.09 7.68 11.08
N LYS A 230 -20.34 6.36 11.08
CA LYS A 230 -19.32 5.29 11.19
C LYS A 230 -18.57 5.05 9.88
N ASP A 231 -17.26 4.81 9.96
CA ASP A 231 -16.48 4.23 8.87
C ASP A 231 -16.85 2.75 8.66
N ARG A 232 -17.86 2.51 7.83
CA ARG A 232 -18.36 1.14 7.56
C ARG A 232 -17.39 0.31 6.72
N THR A 233 -16.53 0.96 5.93
CA THR A 233 -15.61 0.30 5.00
C THR A 233 -14.23 0.05 5.59
N LYS A 234 -13.96 0.58 6.80
CA LYS A 234 -12.65 0.56 7.46
C LYS A 234 -11.55 1.21 6.62
N PHE A 235 -11.89 2.23 5.82
CA PHE A 235 -10.96 2.92 4.94
C PHE A 235 -9.74 3.45 5.69
N LEU A 236 -9.96 4.04 6.88
CA LEU A 236 -8.87 4.61 7.68
C LEU A 236 -7.84 3.55 8.10
N GLU A 237 -8.29 2.34 8.42
CA GLU A 237 -7.42 1.22 8.79
C GLU A 237 -6.62 0.74 7.57
N ILE A 238 -7.29 0.56 6.43
CA ILE A 238 -6.66 0.16 5.17
C ILE A 238 -5.59 1.16 4.74
N LEU A 239 -5.91 2.45 4.70
CA LEU A 239 -4.95 3.48 4.30
C LEU A 239 -3.77 3.55 5.28
N ASN A 240 -4.01 3.41 6.59
CA ASN A 240 -2.94 3.39 7.57
C ASN A 240 -2.01 2.18 7.39
N ASN A 241 -2.56 1.00 7.11
CA ASN A 241 -1.78 -0.20 6.88
C ASN A 241 -0.98 -0.12 5.57
N LEU A 242 -1.61 0.32 4.48
CA LEU A 242 -0.96 0.53 3.19
C LEU A 242 0.21 1.53 3.30
N PHE A 243 -0.01 2.68 3.93
CA PHE A 243 1.03 3.68 4.17
C PHE A 243 2.19 3.14 5.03
N ASN A 244 1.88 2.34 6.07
CA ASN A 244 2.91 1.71 6.88
C ASN A 244 3.68 0.64 6.09
N GLY A 245 3.04 -0.05 5.15
CA GLY A 245 3.69 -0.97 4.23
C GLY A 245 4.77 -0.28 3.41
N TYR A 246 4.44 0.85 2.78
CA TYR A 246 5.38 1.66 1.98
C TYR A 246 6.59 2.13 2.78
N LYS A 247 6.39 2.45 4.06
CA LYS A 247 7.44 3.01 4.90
C LYS A 247 8.36 1.95 5.52
N HIS A 248 7.83 0.77 5.85
CA HIS A 248 8.49 -0.18 6.75
C HIS A 248 8.77 -1.56 6.13
N SER A 249 8.26 -1.86 4.93
CA SER A 249 8.47 -3.16 4.29
C SER A 249 9.47 -3.06 3.14
N LEU A 250 10.61 -3.76 3.27
CA LEU A 250 11.57 -3.90 2.16
C LEU A 250 10.95 -4.59 0.94
N MET A 251 10.00 -5.50 1.17
CA MET A 251 9.29 -6.20 0.07
C MET A 251 8.42 -5.26 -0.75
N HIS A 252 8.19 -4.02 -0.30
CA HIS A 252 7.49 -3.04 -1.11
C HIS A 252 8.18 -2.80 -2.46
N ASP A 253 9.51 -2.86 -2.50
CA ASP A 253 10.27 -2.69 -3.75
C ASP A 253 10.01 -3.82 -4.76
N GLU A 254 9.65 -5.03 -4.28
CA GLU A 254 9.23 -6.15 -5.15
C GLU A 254 7.86 -5.91 -5.80
N SER A 255 7.04 -5.00 -5.25
CA SER A 255 5.75 -4.63 -5.84
C SER A 255 5.89 -3.81 -7.14
N PHE A 256 7.12 -3.40 -7.48
CA PHE A 256 7.43 -2.59 -8.65
C PHE A 256 6.90 -3.19 -9.96
N ASN A 257 7.10 -4.50 -10.15
CA ASN A 257 6.69 -5.20 -11.36
C ASN A 257 5.20 -5.59 -11.38
N GLN A 258 4.45 -5.31 -10.30
CA GLN A 258 3.06 -5.71 -10.17
C GLN A 258 2.13 -4.60 -10.64
N ILE A 259 1.69 -4.66 -11.90
CA ILE A 259 0.72 -3.72 -12.47
C ILE A 259 -0.45 -4.50 -13.03
N GLU A 260 -1.65 -4.21 -12.54
CA GLU A 260 -2.87 -4.84 -13.00
C GLU A 260 -3.28 -4.34 -14.38
N VAL A 261 -3.78 -5.23 -15.24
CA VAL A 261 -4.07 -4.94 -16.66
C VAL A 261 -5.28 -4.02 -16.82
N LYS A 262 -6.33 -4.24 -16.02
CA LYS A 262 -7.62 -3.57 -16.25
C LYS A 262 -7.66 -2.15 -15.71
N PHE A 263 -7.09 -1.92 -14.52
CA PHE A 263 -7.19 -0.66 -13.81
C PHE A 263 -5.90 -0.40 -13.02
N PRO A 264 -5.55 0.88 -12.75
CA PRO A 264 -4.47 1.17 -11.82
C PRO A 264 -4.77 0.61 -10.43
N THR A 265 -3.75 0.08 -9.77
CA THR A 265 -3.84 -0.49 -8.43
C THR A 265 -2.82 0.14 -7.49
N PHE A 266 -3.22 0.38 -6.24
CA PHE A 266 -2.27 0.60 -5.15
C PHE A 266 -1.85 -0.76 -4.62
N VAL A 267 -0.56 -1.05 -4.74
CA VAL A 267 0.03 -2.31 -4.31
C VAL A 267 1.02 -2.00 -3.20
N GLY A 268 1.07 -2.84 -2.15
CA GLY A 268 2.05 -2.74 -1.08
C GLY A 268 2.12 -3.99 -0.23
N PHE A 269 3.21 -4.14 0.51
CA PHE A 269 3.39 -5.23 1.46
C PHE A 269 3.49 -4.69 2.87
N LEU A 270 2.81 -5.33 3.82
CA LEU A 270 2.93 -5.01 5.23
C LEU A 270 3.30 -6.26 6.03
N VAL A 271 4.39 -6.13 6.80
CA VAL A 271 4.81 -7.11 7.80
C VAL A 271 4.90 -6.39 9.13
N LYS A 272 4.06 -6.80 10.09
CA LYS A 272 4.05 -6.18 11.41
C LYS A 272 5.39 -6.40 12.10
N TYR A 273 6.02 -5.30 12.52
CA TYR A 273 7.31 -5.30 13.21
C TYR A 273 8.44 -6.01 12.44
N ALA A 274 8.34 -6.09 11.10
CA ALA A 274 9.27 -6.85 10.26
C ALA A 274 9.43 -8.33 10.68
N ASN A 275 8.46 -8.90 11.39
CA ASN A 275 8.47 -10.30 11.77
C ASN A 275 7.86 -11.17 10.67
N HIS A 276 8.71 -11.71 9.79
CA HIS A 276 8.29 -12.52 8.65
C HIS A 276 7.84 -13.93 9.04
N LYS A 277 7.93 -14.32 10.32
CA LYS A 277 7.26 -15.54 10.81
C LYS A 277 5.74 -15.36 10.89
N GLU A 278 5.29 -14.12 11.03
CA GLU A 278 3.88 -13.77 11.01
C GLU A 278 3.36 -13.65 9.58
N MET A 279 2.05 -13.58 9.46
CA MET A 279 1.35 -13.41 8.20
C MET A 279 1.72 -12.10 7.50
N ILE A 280 2.15 -12.21 6.25
CA ILE A 280 2.45 -11.08 5.38
C ILE A 280 1.16 -10.60 4.73
N GLN A 281 0.88 -9.30 4.83
CA GLN A 281 -0.29 -8.69 4.20
C GLN A 281 0.09 -8.14 2.84
N TYR A 282 -0.48 -8.72 1.78
CA TYR A 282 -0.38 -8.23 0.42
C TYR A 282 -1.56 -7.31 0.13
N HIS A 283 -1.31 -6.00 0.14
CA HIS A 283 -2.31 -5.01 -0.22
C HIS A 283 -2.34 -4.87 -1.73
N ASN A 284 -3.48 -5.21 -2.34
CA ASN A 284 -3.73 -5.03 -3.75
C ASN A 284 -5.11 -4.35 -3.86
N HIS A 285 -5.12 -3.07 -4.20
CA HIS A 285 -6.33 -2.27 -4.14
C HIS A 285 -6.61 -1.60 -5.47
N ASN A 286 -7.82 -1.79 -6.00
CA ASN A 286 -8.28 -0.99 -7.13
C ASN A 286 -8.21 0.50 -6.77
N ALA A 287 -7.47 1.28 -7.56
CA ALA A 287 -7.18 2.66 -7.22
C ALA A 287 -8.42 3.55 -7.20
N TYR A 288 -9.43 3.27 -8.04
CA TYR A 288 -10.70 3.98 -7.97
C TYR A 288 -11.43 3.74 -6.64
N HIS A 289 -11.42 2.51 -6.11
CA HIS A 289 -12.04 2.25 -4.81
C HIS A 289 -11.30 2.99 -3.69
N ILE A 290 -9.96 3.00 -3.68
CA ILE A 290 -9.19 3.79 -2.70
C ILE A 290 -9.51 5.29 -2.80
N MET A 291 -9.56 5.82 -4.02
CA MET A 291 -9.96 7.21 -4.23
C MET A 291 -11.36 7.46 -3.68
N MET A 292 -12.37 6.66 -4.06
CA MET A 292 -13.75 6.78 -3.54
C MET A 292 -13.80 6.71 -2.01
N GLY A 293 -13.12 5.74 -1.40
CA GLY A 293 -13.04 5.59 0.05
C GLY A 293 -12.44 6.81 0.74
N PHE A 294 -11.44 7.44 0.12
CA PHE A 294 -10.88 8.69 0.62
C PHE A 294 -11.89 9.84 0.57
N GLN A 295 -12.66 9.97 -0.51
CA GLN A 295 -13.72 11.00 -0.64
C GLN A 295 -14.76 10.84 0.45
N ASP A 296 -15.26 9.61 0.57
CA ASP A 296 -16.34 9.27 1.49
C ASP A 296 -15.86 9.47 2.94
N CYS A 297 -14.61 9.12 3.23
CA CYS A 297 -13.98 9.34 4.54
C CYS A 297 -13.79 10.82 4.88
N VAL A 298 -13.27 11.65 3.97
CA VAL A 298 -13.09 13.09 4.20
C VAL A 298 -14.46 13.74 4.43
N GLY A 299 -15.43 13.47 3.56
CA GLY A 299 -16.79 13.99 3.68
C GLY A 299 -17.45 13.58 5.01
N ARG A 300 -17.29 12.33 5.42
CA ARG A 300 -17.79 11.80 6.70
C ARG A 300 -17.18 12.54 7.90
N ILE A 301 -15.86 12.71 7.93
CA ILE A 301 -15.18 13.43 9.02
C ILE A 301 -15.70 14.87 9.10
N LEU A 302 -15.81 15.58 7.98
CA LEU A 302 -16.32 16.95 7.94
C LEU A 302 -17.77 17.04 8.44
N ARG A 303 -18.64 16.11 8.03
CA ARG A 303 -20.02 16.02 8.54
C ARG A 303 -20.06 15.78 10.06
N ASN A 304 -19.22 14.88 10.58
CA ASN A 304 -19.13 14.61 12.01
C ASN A 304 -18.62 15.82 12.81
N GLN A 305 -17.63 16.54 12.31
CA GLN A 305 -17.14 17.77 12.93
C GLN A 305 -18.21 18.88 12.93
N ASN A 306 -18.96 19.01 11.84
CA ASN A 306 -20.10 19.93 11.75
C ASN A 306 -21.20 19.57 12.76
N LEU A 307 -21.52 18.28 12.91
CA LEU A 307 -22.46 17.81 13.91
C LEU A 307 -21.99 18.13 15.34
N TYR A 308 -20.72 17.86 15.66
CA TYR A 308 -20.14 18.20 16.97
C TYR A 308 -20.33 19.69 17.31
N ARG A 309 -20.04 20.58 16.35
CA ARG A 309 -20.22 22.03 16.54
C ARG A 309 -21.68 22.40 16.79
N LYS A 310 -22.63 21.79 16.08
CA LYS A 310 -24.07 22.00 16.29
C LYS A 310 -24.58 21.51 17.64
N LEU A 311 -23.97 20.46 18.21
CA LEU A 311 -24.36 19.93 19.52
C LEU A 311 -23.75 20.72 20.70
N LYS A 312 -22.70 21.51 20.44
CA LYS A 312 -21.99 22.33 21.43
C LYS A 312 -22.52 23.76 21.52
N ASN A 313 -23.18 24.25 20.47
CA ASN A 313 -23.89 25.53 20.42
C ASN A 313 -25.34 25.36 20.87
#